data_AF-A0A1J4KLI8-F1
#
_entry.id   AF-A0A1J4KLI8-F1
#
_cell.length_a   1.000
_cell.length_b   1.000
_cell.length_c   1.000
_cell.angle_alpha   90.00
_cell.angle_beta   90.00
_cell.angle_gamma   90.00
#
_symmetry.space_group_name_H-M   'P 1'
#
loop_
_entity.id
_entity.type
_entity.pdbx_description
1 polymer ?
#
loop_
_entity_poly.entity_id
_entity_poly.type
_entity_poly.pdbx_seq_one_letter_code
_entity_poly.pdbx_strand_id
1 'polypeptide(L)'
;MTIYYHKKFSYNLLIKFFRNFMQFAHPLPKDEVMFYQFSDMDCYGKSFVLQTNDKYSDKFYDSQISSLEALCDVYLNQMNSHPAFDIPNIPKSRNIVPSVRYCYYKIEHIIEKVSLYNTHFYSNASNIVLYIINILRECKETKKITKKCSFNELKNFFDSEFMESPIIKKAPIKLQYYSKYIERHLKDERFIDSSEEIVCQAISSFANIYDKDTMFIIPNLADELFNTFVYLENGYKEFDLLVKQILQNSTTDRMSLLPLKILLRKYKQVFHIKHSVDRMVVRFSIIRTTFSRLYLLSPNYLKNSLQSRTNSNSPSTPKKIPKTNPIKKNNPIIRATTVPNTFNTPKSELKIKHTTKHQRNSKIEYQTEMNNISLTTPETANKTNTQHNILNQSNQANDQICNSVSDEVLNSNDHFFEVCEILRWFSPNAMKINSNLLNDKMMDIPFVNLVNNEPLLKDAAFFISDTQFLTCPLDIIASVYYSLKMIEQFLHKCSFEKKVGQFAWMFDNDKKNGTNFIEFDDIFPLFCLLFAYSPPTNALAIGNAVMSFCDIKLSHSFDYSRLFFKSAVDFILSYKIANLINESMISDDEELSDPLGLNTSQVTE
;
A
#
# COMPACT_ATOMS: atom_id res chain seq x y z
N MET A 1 9.90 -13.02 19.50
CA MET A 1 9.29 -12.43 18.28
C MET A 1 10.03 -11.19 17.79
N THR A 2 10.33 -10.20 18.64
CA THR A 2 11.07 -8.97 18.26
C THR A 2 12.47 -9.23 17.66
N ILE A 3 13.17 -10.28 18.11
CA ILE A 3 14.53 -10.63 17.65
C ILE A 3 14.57 -11.18 16.21
N TYR A 4 13.47 -11.73 15.68
CA TYR A 4 13.45 -12.31 14.32
C TYR A 4 13.23 -11.25 13.24
N TYR A 5 12.48 -10.18 13.56
CA TYR A 5 12.26 -9.01 12.69
C TYR A 5 13.55 -8.22 12.43
N HIS A 6 14.47 -8.17 13.40
CA HIS A 6 15.71 -7.40 13.31
C HIS A 6 16.77 -7.97 12.36
N LYS A 7 16.84 -9.29 12.13
CA LYS A 7 17.91 -9.87 11.29
C LYS A 7 17.72 -9.62 9.78
N LYS A 8 16.50 -9.34 9.32
CA LYS A 8 16.07 -9.57 7.94
C LYS A 8 16.00 -8.31 7.08
N PHE A 9 15.45 -7.22 7.64
CA PHE A 9 15.55 -5.88 7.04
C PHE A 9 17.03 -5.42 6.98
N SER A 10 17.86 -5.91 7.90
CA SER A 10 19.29 -5.57 8.01
C SER A 10 20.10 -6.14 6.87
N TYR A 11 19.71 -7.27 6.31
CA TYR A 11 20.39 -7.84 5.15
C TYR A 11 20.24 -6.98 3.88
N ASN A 12 19.11 -6.31 3.67
CA ASN A 12 18.84 -5.58 2.42
C ASN A 12 19.46 -4.18 2.36
N LEU A 13 19.43 -3.46 3.48
CA LEU A 13 20.15 -2.20 3.60
C LEU A 13 21.67 -2.46 3.68
N LEU A 14 22.09 -3.64 4.16
CA LEU A 14 23.45 -4.15 4.08
C LEU A 14 23.85 -4.51 2.65
N ILE A 15 22.97 -5.11 1.83
CA ILE A 15 23.21 -5.35 0.39
C ILE A 15 23.28 -4.03 -0.39
N LYS A 16 22.43 -3.04 -0.11
CA LYS A 16 22.54 -1.71 -0.72
C LYS A 16 23.88 -1.06 -0.37
N PHE A 17 24.24 -1.09 0.91
CA PHE A 17 25.54 -0.62 1.38
C PHE A 17 26.67 -1.40 0.71
N PHE A 18 26.65 -2.73 0.72
CA PHE A 18 27.68 -3.55 0.11
C PHE A 18 27.71 -3.48 -1.40
N ARG A 19 26.63 -3.28 -2.15
CA ARG A 19 26.73 -3.07 -3.60
C ARG A 19 27.40 -1.72 -3.91
N ASN A 20 27.05 -0.68 -3.16
CA ASN A 20 27.71 0.63 -3.26
C ASN A 20 29.15 0.61 -2.72
N PHE A 21 29.47 -0.27 -1.76
CA PHE A 21 30.78 -0.38 -1.11
C PHE A 21 31.71 -1.42 -1.81
N MET A 22 31.15 -2.50 -2.37
CA MET A 22 31.86 -3.63 -3.01
C MET A 22 32.07 -3.47 -4.51
N GLN A 23 31.41 -2.49 -5.17
CA GLN A 23 31.92 -1.95 -6.45
C GLN A 23 33.40 -1.52 -6.37
N PHE A 24 33.97 -1.48 -5.17
CA PHE A 24 35.31 -1.02 -4.88
C PHE A 24 36.20 -2.02 -4.12
N ALA A 25 35.75 -3.27 -3.92
CA ALA A 25 36.41 -4.25 -3.04
C ALA A 25 36.81 -5.58 -3.70
N HIS A 26 36.65 -5.75 -5.01
CA HIS A 26 37.31 -6.86 -5.70
C HIS A 26 38.78 -6.54 -5.98
N PRO A 27 39.74 -7.41 -5.62
CA PRO A 27 41.04 -7.41 -6.28
C PRO A 27 40.81 -7.88 -7.72
N LEU A 28 41.02 -7.00 -8.69
CA LEU A 28 41.11 -7.40 -10.09
C LEU A 28 42.23 -8.46 -10.24
N PRO A 29 42.04 -9.49 -11.08
CA PRO A 29 43.14 -10.31 -11.54
C PRO A 29 44.18 -9.39 -12.17
N LYS A 30 45.45 -9.59 -11.80
CA LYS A 30 46.56 -9.05 -12.57
C LYS A 30 46.46 -9.67 -13.95
N ASP A 31 46.55 -8.85 -14.98
CA ASP A 31 46.64 -9.23 -16.40
C ASP A 31 45.29 -9.33 -17.13
N GLU A 32 44.65 -8.19 -17.41
CA GLU A 32 44.42 -7.71 -18.78
C GLU A 32 43.59 -6.40 -18.76
N VAL A 33 44.08 -5.42 -19.51
CA VAL A 33 43.49 -4.09 -19.67
C VAL A 33 42.48 -4.14 -20.80
N MET A 34 41.19 -4.00 -20.49
CA MET A 34 40.16 -3.61 -21.47
C MET A 34 39.30 -2.49 -20.87
N PHE A 35 39.41 -1.31 -21.47
CA PHE A 35 38.67 -0.11 -21.12
C PHE A 35 37.19 -0.26 -21.47
N TYR A 36 36.31 -0.15 -20.48
CA TYR A 36 34.94 0.32 -20.70
C TYR A 36 34.79 1.72 -20.10
N GLN A 37 34.76 2.72 -20.97
CA GLN A 37 34.32 4.07 -20.63
C GLN A 37 32.80 4.06 -20.42
N PHE A 38 32.37 4.23 -19.17
CA PHE A 38 31.05 4.78 -18.88
C PHE A 38 31.22 6.28 -18.63
N SER A 39 31.10 7.07 -19.70
CA SER A 39 30.81 8.50 -19.61
C SER A 39 29.32 8.68 -19.31
N ASP A 40 29.02 9.65 -18.44
CA ASP A 40 27.70 10.17 -18.08
C ASP A 40 27.03 9.54 -16.83
N MET A 41 27.73 9.67 -15.69
CA MET A 41 27.14 9.76 -14.35
C MET A 41 27.91 10.84 -13.57
N ASP A 42 27.72 12.10 -13.97
CA ASP A 42 28.29 13.29 -13.31
C ASP A 42 27.51 13.65 -12.04
N CYS A 43 27.61 12.78 -11.03
CA CYS A 43 27.48 13.09 -9.60
C CYS A 43 28.05 11.87 -8.87
N TYR A 44 29.12 12.04 -8.07
CA TYR A 44 29.88 11.00 -7.32
C TYR A 44 31.10 10.35 -7.99
N GLY A 45 31.64 10.93 -9.07
CA GLY A 45 32.94 10.55 -9.63
C GLY A 45 34.15 11.16 -8.87
N LYS A 46 34.50 10.64 -7.70
CA LYS A 46 35.88 10.75 -7.17
C LYS A 46 36.54 9.39 -7.27
N SER A 47 37.50 9.26 -8.18
CA SER A 47 38.37 8.08 -8.31
C SER A 47 39.12 7.82 -7.00
N PHE A 48 38.84 6.69 -6.35
CA PHE A 48 39.53 6.24 -5.14
C PHE A 48 40.70 5.33 -5.53
N VAL A 49 41.91 5.90 -5.55
CA VAL A 49 43.16 5.16 -5.75
C VAL A 49 43.41 4.22 -4.55
N LEU A 50 43.53 2.92 -4.81
CA LEU A 50 43.95 1.91 -3.84
C LEU A 50 45.46 2.07 -3.58
N GLN A 51 45.83 2.68 -2.45
CA GLN A 51 47.18 2.56 -1.89
C GLN A 51 47.19 1.37 -0.91
N THR A 52 47.79 0.26 -1.31
CA THR A 52 47.83 -1.01 -0.54
C THR A 52 49.07 -1.18 0.34
N ASN A 53 49.77 -0.11 0.74
CA ASN A 53 51.12 -0.27 1.28
C ASN A 53 51.31 -0.09 2.79
N ASP A 54 50.27 0.17 3.58
CA ASP A 54 50.43 0.25 5.04
C ASP A 54 49.44 -0.64 5.79
N LYS A 55 49.96 -1.49 6.68
CA LYS A 55 49.16 -2.10 7.75
C LYS A 55 48.58 -0.96 8.58
N TYR A 56 47.28 -0.76 8.55
CA TYR A 56 46.61 0.19 9.42
C TYR A 56 46.95 -0.12 10.88
N SER A 57 47.32 0.91 11.65
CA SER A 57 47.59 0.77 13.08
C SER A 57 46.31 0.41 13.84
N ASP A 58 46.41 -0.26 15.00
CA ASP A 58 45.25 -0.53 15.87
C ASP A 58 44.46 0.74 16.20
N LYS A 59 45.16 1.88 16.32
CA LYS A 59 44.56 3.20 16.53
C LYS A 59 43.60 3.61 15.41
N PHE A 60 43.86 3.20 14.17
CA PHE A 60 42.96 3.45 13.05
C PHE A 60 41.64 2.69 13.25
N TYR A 61 41.71 1.38 13.53
CA TYR A 61 40.53 0.56 13.78
C TYR A 61 39.72 1.07 14.96
N ASP A 62 40.37 1.42 16.07
CA ASP A 62 39.71 1.94 17.26
C ASP A 62 38.98 3.27 16.99
N SER A 63 39.60 4.17 16.22
CA SER A 63 38.96 5.42 15.80
C SER A 63 37.74 5.19 14.91
N GLN A 64 37.82 4.26 13.95
CA GLN A 64 36.70 3.92 13.07
C GLN A 64 35.55 3.26 13.83
N ILE A 65 35.86 2.27 14.68
CA ILE A 65 34.88 1.58 15.53
C ILE A 65 34.18 2.57 16.44
N SER A 66 34.92 3.43 17.15
CA SER A 66 34.34 4.44 18.05
C SER A 66 33.42 5.42 17.31
N SER A 67 33.78 5.82 16.08
CA SER A 67 32.93 6.70 15.25
C SER A 67 31.63 6.00 14.85
N LEU A 68 31.69 4.72 14.48
CA LEU A 68 30.51 3.94 14.11
C LEU A 68 29.63 3.62 15.33
N GLU A 69 30.22 3.36 16.50
CA GLU A 69 29.48 3.19 17.75
C GLU A 69 28.69 4.46 18.07
N ALA A 70 29.31 5.64 17.94
CA ALA A 70 28.62 6.91 18.08
C ALA A 70 27.48 7.09 17.04
N LEU A 71 27.66 6.62 15.78
CA LEU A 71 26.57 6.62 14.79
C LEU A 71 25.41 5.74 15.21
N CYS A 72 25.73 4.55 15.72
CA CYS A 72 24.74 3.58 16.17
C CYS A 72 23.91 4.17 17.30
N ASP A 73 24.54 4.85 18.26
CA ASP A 73 23.86 5.55 19.35
C ASP A 73 22.94 6.66 18.83
N VAL A 74 23.37 7.43 17.83
CA VAL A 74 22.52 8.43 17.15
C VAL A 74 21.27 7.76 16.57
N TYR A 75 21.41 6.64 15.87
CA TYR A 75 20.27 5.94 15.27
C TYR A 75 19.36 5.27 16.31
N LEU A 76 19.91 4.71 17.39
CA LEU A 76 19.12 4.18 18.50
C LEU A 76 18.31 5.28 19.21
N ASN A 77 18.89 6.48 19.34
CA ASN A 77 18.16 7.63 19.87
C ASN A 77 17.07 8.12 18.88
N GLN A 78 17.37 8.14 17.59
CA GLN A 78 16.40 8.54 16.55
C GLN A 78 15.25 7.55 16.39
N MET A 79 15.48 6.25 16.60
CA MET A 79 14.47 5.19 16.61
C MET A 79 13.33 5.48 17.60
N ASN A 80 13.66 6.09 18.74
CA ASN A 80 12.73 6.46 19.79
C ASN A 80 12.21 7.91 19.66
N SER A 81 12.80 8.71 18.77
CA SER A 81 12.31 10.05 18.49
C SER A 81 11.13 9.97 17.53
N HIS A 82 9.99 10.55 17.91
CA HIS A 82 8.93 10.78 16.95
C HIS A 82 9.31 11.98 16.09
N PRO A 83 9.19 11.90 14.76
CA PRO A 83 9.34 13.09 13.93
C PRO A 83 8.35 14.15 14.42
N ALA A 84 8.89 15.32 14.74
CA ALA A 84 8.11 16.43 15.28
C ALA A 84 7.20 16.96 14.17
N PHE A 85 5.96 16.49 14.18
CA PHE A 85 4.90 17.10 13.40
C PHE A 85 4.16 18.08 14.29
N ASP A 86 3.91 19.29 13.79
CA ASP A 86 3.01 20.24 14.44
C ASP A 86 1.59 19.71 14.33
N ILE A 87 1.18 18.91 15.33
CA ILE A 87 -0.18 18.44 15.46
C ILE A 87 -0.98 19.59 16.08
N PRO A 88 -2.02 20.11 15.41
CA PRO A 88 -2.87 21.12 16.01
C PRO A 88 -3.42 20.60 17.34
N ASN A 89 -3.36 21.44 18.37
CA ASN A 89 -3.87 21.09 19.70
C ASN A 89 -5.40 21.07 19.65
N ILE A 90 -5.98 19.89 19.50
CA ILE A 90 -7.41 19.74 19.25
C ILE A 90 -8.16 19.63 20.59
N PRO A 91 -9.23 20.40 20.79
CA PRO A 91 -10.06 20.27 22.00
C PRO A 91 -10.62 18.85 22.10
N LYS A 92 -10.42 18.13 23.21
CA LYS A 92 -10.99 16.78 23.43
C LYS A 92 -12.52 16.77 23.61
N SER A 93 -13.22 17.82 23.20
CA SER A 93 -14.65 17.97 23.47
C SER A 93 -15.47 16.97 22.64
N ARG A 94 -16.56 16.46 23.21
CA ARG A 94 -17.45 15.47 22.55
C ARG A 94 -18.21 16.05 21.35
N ASN A 95 -18.22 17.37 21.18
CA ASN A 95 -19.03 18.09 20.18
C ASN A 95 -18.25 18.40 18.88
N ILE A 96 -17.20 17.65 18.57
CA ILE A 96 -16.51 17.78 17.29
C ILE A 96 -17.33 17.13 16.17
N VAL A 97 -17.48 17.85 15.05
CA VAL A 97 -18.08 17.38 13.81
C VAL A 97 -17.43 16.06 13.36
N PRO A 98 -18.19 15.03 12.95
CA PRO A 98 -17.62 13.75 12.56
C PRO A 98 -16.58 13.79 11.43
N SER A 99 -16.65 14.77 10.51
CA SER A 99 -15.61 15.00 9.49
C SER A 99 -14.29 15.44 10.12
N VAL A 100 -14.33 16.37 11.08
CA VAL A 100 -13.15 16.81 11.85
C VAL A 100 -12.59 15.63 12.67
N ARG A 101 -13.46 14.83 13.28
CA ARG A 101 -13.06 13.60 13.98
C ARG A 101 -12.40 12.59 13.04
N TYR A 102 -12.88 12.46 11.80
CA TYR A 102 -12.25 11.63 10.77
C TYR A 102 -10.87 12.13 10.38
N CYS A 103 -10.72 13.43 10.13
CA CYS A 103 -9.41 14.03 9.87
C CYS A 103 -8.45 13.80 11.03
N TYR A 104 -8.93 13.87 12.27
CA TYR A 104 -8.13 13.56 13.46
C TYR A 104 -7.63 12.11 13.45
N TYR A 105 -8.52 11.13 13.27
CA TYR A 105 -8.09 9.73 13.18
C TYR A 105 -7.14 9.47 12.01
N LYS A 106 -7.29 10.20 10.91
CA LYS A 106 -6.36 10.14 9.78
C LYS A 106 -4.99 10.72 10.13
N ILE A 107 -4.94 11.84 10.84
CA ILE A 107 -3.70 12.42 11.37
C ILE A 107 -3.02 11.42 12.31
N GLU A 108 -3.73 10.89 13.32
CA GLU A 108 -3.19 9.90 14.26
C GLU A 108 -2.65 8.68 13.53
N HIS A 109 -3.40 8.15 12.57
CA HIS A 109 -2.98 6.98 11.78
C HIS A 109 -1.75 7.27 10.91
N ILE A 110 -1.64 8.48 10.33
CA ILE A 110 -0.44 8.88 9.59
C ILE A 110 0.76 8.98 10.54
N ILE A 111 0.60 9.56 11.73
CA ILE A 111 1.65 9.68 12.73
C ILE A 111 2.10 8.29 13.21
N GLU A 112 1.15 7.40 13.52
CA GLU A 112 1.42 6.01 13.90
C GLU A 112 2.24 5.31 12.80
N LYS A 113 1.83 5.45 11.53
CA LYS A 113 2.56 4.89 10.39
C LYS A 113 3.96 5.47 10.22
N VAL A 114 4.13 6.79 10.33
CA VAL A 114 5.45 7.42 10.24
C VAL A 114 6.33 6.98 11.40
N SER A 115 5.78 6.92 12.62
CA SER A 115 6.51 6.45 13.79
C SER A 115 6.98 5.02 13.61
N LEU A 116 6.09 4.13 13.15
CA LEU A 116 6.43 2.74 12.88
C LEU A 116 7.55 2.64 11.83
N TYR A 117 7.43 3.39 10.73
CA TYR A 117 8.46 3.46 9.69
C TYR A 117 9.80 3.97 10.25
N ASN A 118 9.78 5.03 11.05
CA ASN A 118 10.95 5.62 11.70
C ASN A 118 11.69 4.60 12.58
N THR A 119 10.94 3.93 13.44
CA THR A 119 11.46 2.89 14.33
C THR A 119 12.09 1.75 13.53
N HIS A 120 11.42 1.26 12.48
CA HIS A 120 11.97 0.21 11.62
C HIS A 120 13.21 0.65 10.87
N PHE A 121 13.18 1.83 10.24
CA PHE A 121 14.29 2.37 9.46
C PHE A 121 15.56 2.50 10.31
N TYR A 122 15.48 3.21 11.43
CA TYR A 122 16.66 3.49 12.26
C TYR A 122 17.16 2.25 13.00
N SER A 123 16.26 1.38 13.43
CA SER A 123 16.67 0.06 13.93
C SER A 123 17.54 -0.67 12.92
N ASN A 124 17.20 -0.56 11.64
CA ASN A 124 17.92 -1.25 10.59
C ASN A 124 19.28 -0.66 10.30
N ALA A 125 19.32 0.67 10.20
CA ALA A 125 20.55 1.42 10.06
C ALA A 125 21.51 1.06 11.21
N SER A 126 21.04 1.03 12.46
CA SER A 126 21.82 0.58 13.62
C SER A 126 22.35 -0.84 13.45
N ASN A 127 21.53 -1.80 13.04
CA ASN A 127 21.97 -3.19 12.85
C ASN A 127 23.07 -3.32 11.79
N ILE A 128 23.01 -2.53 10.72
CA ILE A 128 24.05 -2.50 9.68
C ILE A 128 25.32 -1.87 10.17
N VAL A 129 25.22 -0.76 10.89
CA VAL A 129 26.36 -0.12 11.54
C VAL A 129 27.04 -1.11 12.50
N LEU A 130 26.28 -1.84 13.32
CA LEU A 130 26.79 -2.89 14.21
C LEU A 130 27.48 -4.02 13.44
N TYR A 131 26.92 -4.42 12.30
CA TYR A 131 27.55 -5.42 11.46
C TYR A 131 28.90 -4.94 10.87
N ILE A 132 28.96 -3.70 10.38
CA ILE A 132 30.21 -3.08 9.90
C ILE A 132 31.25 -3.00 11.04
N ILE A 133 30.82 -2.64 12.26
CA ILE A 133 31.68 -2.64 13.45
C ILE A 133 32.27 -4.04 13.69
N ASN A 134 31.46 -5.09 13.60
CA ASN A 134 31.93 -6.47 13.79
C ASN A 134 32.95 -6.88 12.73
N ILE A 135 32.75 -6.52 11.46
CA ILE A 135 33.75 -6.75 10.41
C ILE A 135 35.06 -6.01 10.71
N LEU A 136 34.99 -4.75 11.14
CA LEU A 136 36.19 -3.97 11.47
C LEU A 136 36.95 -4.57 12.66
N ARG A 137 36.24 -5.10 13.67
CA ARG A 137 36.84 -5.82 14.79
C ARG A 137 37.55 -7.10 14.33
N GLU A 138 36.91 -7.91 13.49
CA GLU A 138 37.53 -9.10 12.90
C GLU A 138 38.76 -8.76 12.04
N CYS A 139 38.69 -7.68 11.27
CA CYS A 139 39.82 -7.21 10.46
C CYS A 139 40.98 -6.71 11.32
N LYS A 140 40.70 -6.04 12.44
CA LYS A 140 41.69 -5.64 13.45
C LYS A 140 42.41 -6.87 14.02
N GLU A 141 41.65 -7.89 14.44
CA GLU A 141 42.19 -9.14 15.00
C GLU A 141 43.05 -9.91 13.99
N THR A 142 42.57 -10.00 12.74
CA THR A 142 43.25 -10.73 11.67
C THR A 142 44.35 -9.92 10.97
N LYS A 143 44.51 -8.64 11.32
CA LYS A 143 45.43 -7.67 10.67
C LYS A 143 45.23 -7.59 9.15
N LYS A 144 44.02 -7.85 8.66
CA LYS A 144 43.65 -7.67 7.25
C LYS A 144 43.46 -6.18 6.95
N ILE A 145 43.71 -5.76 5.72
CA ILE A 145 43.55 -4.36 5.30
C ILE A 145 42.08 -4.13 4.92
N THR A 146 41.42 -3.19 5.60
CA THR A 146 40.10 -2.69 5.20
C THR A 146 40.22 -1.29 4.63
N LYS A 147 39.46 -0.98 3.58
CA LYS A 147 39.27 0.41 3.12
C LYS A 147 38.70 1.28 4.25
N LYS A 148 39.10 2.55 4.28
CA LYS A 148 38.50 3.55 5.18
C LYS A 148 37.01 3.67 4.88
N CYS A 149 36.18 3.38 5.87
CA CYS A 149 34.75 3.65 5.81
C CYS A 149 34.53 5.13 6.10
N SER A 150 34.03 5.89 5.13
CA SER A 150 33.69 7.30 5.35
C SER A 150 32.40 7.37 6.17
N PHE A 151 32.53 7.61 7.48
CA PHE A 151 31.39 7.78 8.40
C PHE A 151 30.36 8.78 7.87
N ASN A 152 30.82 9.91 7.34
CA ASN A 152 29.92 10.95 6.82
C ASN A 152 29.16 10.48 5.58
N GLU A 153 29.79 9.70 4.70
CA GLU A 153 29.10 9.15 3.52
C GLU A 153 28.05 8.11 3.93
N LEU A 154 28.37 7.23 4.88
CA LEU A 154 27.41 6.26 5.40
C LEU A 154 26.21 6.96 6.06
N LYS A 155 26.48 7.98 6.89
CA LYS A 155 25.45 8.78 7.51
C LYS A 155 24.59 9.50 6.47
N ASN A 156 25.22 10.18 5.51
CA ASN A 156 24.52 10.89 4.44
C ASN A 156 23.68 9.94 3.58
N PHE A 157 24.16 8.72 3.35
CA PHE A 157 23.40 7.69 2.64
C PHE A 157 22.11 7.34 3.38
N PHE A 158 22.19 7.02 4.67
CA PHE A 158 20.99 6.71 5.47
C PHE A 158 20.05 7.90 5.62
N ASP A 159 20.59 9.10 5.87
CA ASP A 159 19.80 10.31 5.98
C ASP A 159 19.08 10.62 4.65
N SER A 160 19.77 10.48 3.52
CA SER A 160 19.18 10.64 2.19
C SER A 160 18.09 9.60 1.92
N GLU A 161 18.36 8.31 2.18
CA GLU A 161 17.38 7.24 1.98
C GLU A 161 16.12 7.46 2.83
N PHE A 162 16.29 7.91 4.08
CA PHE A 162 15.18 8.24 4.97
C PHE A 162 14.35 9.41 4.42
N MET A 163 15.02 10.50 4.05
CA MET A 163 14.36 11.73 3.57
C MET A 163 13.72 11.55 2.19
N GLU A 164 14.26 10.66 1.36
CA GLU A 164 13.71 10.33 0.04
C GLU A 164 12.53 9.36 0.12
N SER A 165 12.30 8.74 1.28
CA SER A 165 11.18 7.81 1.45
C SER A 165 9.82 8.47 1.18
N PRO A 166 8.95 7.84 0.36
CA PRO A 166 7.63 8.40 0.04
C PRO A 166 6.78 8.71 1.26
N ILE A 167 6.87 7.91 2.33
CA ILE A 167 6.10 8.14 3.55
C ILE A 167 6.55 9.42 4.28
N ILE A 168 7.86 9.65 4.35
CA ILE A 168 8.47 10.83 5.00
C ILE A 168 8.17 12.10 4.21
N LYS A 169 8.28 12.05 2.87
CA LYS A 169 7.95 13.20 2.01
C LYS A 169 6.47 13.57 2.05
N LYS A 170 5.58 12.58 2.05
CA LYS A 170 4.13 12.82 1.92
C LYS A 170 3.43 13.13 3.23
N ALA A 171 3.90 12.57 4.35
CA ALA A 171 3.25 12.76 5.64
C ALA A 171 3.08 14.23 6.01
N PRO A 172 4.09 15.12 5.93
CA PRO A 172 3.93 16.54 6.22
C PRO A 172 2.83 17.22 5.39
N ILE A 173 2.75 16.92 4.09
CA ILE A 173 1.76 17.52 3.18
C ILE A 173 0.35 17.07 3.57
N LYS A 174 0.16 15.77 3.83
CA LYS A 174 -1.15 15.22 4.24
C LYS A 174 -1.56 15.72 5.62
N LEU A 175 -0.62 15.77 6.57
CA LEU A 175 -0.85 16.33 7.90
C LEU A 175 -1.23 17.79 7.80
N GLN A 176 -0.51 18.61 7.03
CA GLN A 176 -0.85 20.02 6.81
C GLN A 176 -2.23 20.17 6.16
N TYR A 177 -2.59 19.33 5.20
CA TYR A 177 -3.90 19.32 4.58
C TYR A 177 -5.02 19.07 5.61
N TYR A 178 -4.91 17.99 6.40
CA TYR A 178 -5.89 17.67 7.42
C TYR A 178 -5.91 18.71 8.54
N SER A 179 -4.77 19.22 8.97
CA SER A 179 -4.67 20.28 9.99
C SER A 179 -5.37 21.57 9.51
N LYS A 180 -5.11 22.01 8.28
CA LYS A 180 -5.83 23.17 7.68
C LYS A 180 -7.32 22.92 7.57
N TYR A 181 -7.74 21.70 7.21
CA TYR A 181 -9.16 21.33 7.17
C TYR A 181 -9.80 21.43 8.55
N ILE A 182 -9.15 20.88 9.59
CA ILE A 182 -9.60 20.95 10.98
C ILE A 182 -9.67 22.40 11.44
N GLU A 183 -8.62 23.19 11.22
CA GLU A 183 -8.58 24.60 11.61
C GLU A 183 -9.70 25.40 10.97
N ARG A 184 -9.98 25.19 9.67
CA ARG A 184 -11.10 25.85 8.99
C ARG A 184 -12.44 25.52 9.66
N HIS A 185 -12.67 24.24 9.96
CA HIS A 185 -13.92 23.80 10.61
C HIS A 185 -14.03 24.18 12.09
N LEU A 186 -12.91 24.47 12.76
CA LEU A 186 -12.89 24.93 14.15
C LEU A 186 -12.99 26.47 14.25
N LYS A 187 -12.43 27.22 13.28
CA LYS A 187 -12.38 28.68 13.28
C LYS A 187 -13.58 29.33 12.58
N ASP A 188 -14.03 28.76 11.46
CA ASP A 188 -15.24 29.22 10.75
C ASP A 188 -16.42 28.37 11.25
N GLU A 189 -17.24 28.92 12.14
CA GLU A 189 -18.56 28.34 12.47
C GLU A 189 -19.50 28.30 11.25
N ARG A 190 -19.12 28.97 10.16
CA ARG A 190 -19.79 28.90 8.87
C ARG A 190 -19.37 27.61 8.17
N PHE A 191 -20.07 26.53 8.49
CA PHE A 191 -20.15 25.39 7.57
C PHE A 191 -20.38 25.92 6.16
N ILE A 192 -19.65 25.38 5.19
CA ILE A 192 -19.94 25.64 3.78
C ILE A 192 -21.44 25.43 3.61
N ASP A 193 -22.16 26.45 3.14
CA ASP A 193 -23.59 26.33 2.91
C ASP A 193 -23.79 25.12 2.01
N SER A 194 -24.36 24.08 2.60
CA SER A 194 -24.58 22.80 1.97
C SER A 194 -26.07 22.57 1.84
N SER A 195 -26.83 23.65 1.58
CA SER A 195 -28.23 23.55 1.20
C SER A 195 -28.41 22.58 0.04
N GLU A 196 -29.59 21.98 -0.02
CA GLU A 196 -29.94 21.00 -1.06
C GLU A 196 -29.65 21.54 -2.47
N GLU A 197 -29.91 22.82 -2.71
CA GLU A 197 -29.68 23.49 -3.99
C GLU A 197 -28.19 23.54 -4.37
N ILE A 198 -27.31 23.90 -3.42
CA ILE A 198 -25.86 23.96 -3.65
C ILE A 198 -25.30 22.56 -3.92
N VAL A 199 -25.76 21.55 -3.17
CA VAL A 199 -25.38 20.15 -3.40
C VAL A 199 -25.82 19.69 -4.80
N CYS A 200 -27.05 20.01 -5.22
CA CYS A 200 -27.56 19.70 -6.56
C CYS A 200 -26.74 20.37 -7.67
N GLN A 201 -26.37 21.64 -7.48
CA GLN A 201 -25.54 22.38 -8.44
C GLN A 201 -24.15 21.76 -8.57
N ALA A 202 -23.53 21.37 -7.44
CA ALA A 202 -22.25 20.69 -7.43
C ALA A 202 -22.33 19.32 -8.13
N ILE A 203 -23.34 18.51 -7.81
CA ILE A 203 -23.58 17.22 -8.48
C ILE A 203 -23.66 17.40 -9.99
N SER A 204 -24.44 18.37 -10.46
CA SER A 204 -24.63 18.63 -11.90
C SER A 204 -23.35 19.14 -12.57
N SER A 205 -22.54 19.92 -11.85
CA SER A 205 -21.27 20.45 -12.37
C SER A 205 -20.23 19.35 -12.55
N PHE A 206 -20.11 18.45 -11.56
CA PHE A 206 -19.17 17.32 -11.62
C PHE A 206 -19.66 16.16 -12.48
N ALA A 207 -20.94 16.10 -12.83
CA ALA A 207 -21.45 15.16 -13.82
C ALA A 207 -20.82 15.35 -15.21
N ASN A 208 -20.20 16.51 -15.49
CA ASN A 208 -19.46 16.74 -16.73
C ASN A 208 -17.99 16.30 -16.67
N ILE A 209 -17.48 15.94 -15.48
CA ILE A 209 -16.07 15.64 -15.22
C ILE A 209 -15.96 14.21 -14.67
N TYR A 210 -16.24 13.23 -15.54
CA TYR A 210 -16.08 11.82 -15.23
C TYR A 210 -15.24 11.13 -16.31
N ASP A 211 -14.53 10.08 -15.91
CA ASP A 211 -13.83 9.21 -16.84
C ASP A 211 -14.87 8.33 -17.55
N LYS A 212 -15.00 8.52 -18.87
CA LYS A 212 -15.99 7.84 -19.70
C LYS A 212 -15.72 6.34 -19.82
N ASP A 213 -14.46 5.93 -19.81
CA ASP A 213 -14.06 4.54 -20.01
C ASP A 213 -14.36 3.72 -18.75
N THR A 214 -14.09 4.32 -17.58
CA THR A 214 -14.25 3.65 -16.30
C THR A 214 -15.60 3.93 -15.64
N MET A 215 -16.33 4.94 -16.11
CA MET A 215 -17.53 5.49 -15.46
C MET A 215 -17.25 5.84 -13.99
N PHE A 216 -16.08 6.43 -13.75
CA PHE A 216 -15.60 6.81 -12.43
C PHE A 216 -15.48 8.32 -12.30
N ILE A 217 -15.78 8.80 -11.09
CA ILE A 217 -15.66 10.21 -10.72
C ILE A 217 -14.66 10.28 -9.58
N ILE A 218 -13.53 10.97 -9.79
CA ILE A 218 -12.51 11.22 -8.77
C ILE A 218 -13.15 11.95 -7.57
N PRO A 219 -12.73 11.68 -6.32
CA PRO A 219 -13.18 12.45 -5.16
C PRO A 219 -13.13 13.96 -5.41
N ASN A 220 -14.22 14.67 -5.13
CA ASN A 220 -14.35 16.09 -5.49
C ASN A 220 -15.24 16.87 -4.51
N LEU A 221 -15.47 18.16 -4.81
CA LEU A 221 -16.25 19.07 -3.96
C LEU A 221 -17.70 18.62 -3.75
N ALA A 222 -18.32 17.92 -4.71
CA ALA A 222 -19.67 17.37 -4.50
C ALA A 222 -19.68 16.32 -3.38
N ASP A 223 -18.61 15.54 -3.21
CA ASP A 223 -18.48 14.60 -2.08
C ASP A 223 -18.40 15.34 -0.74
N GLU A 224 -17.68 16.46 -0.69
CA GLU A 224 -17.54 17.29 0.52
C GLU A 224 -18.86 17.98 0.91
N LEU A 225 -19.55 18.58 -0.06
CA LEU A 225 -20.85 19.21 0.12
C LEU A 225 -21.92 18.18 0.52
N PHE A 226 -21.93 17.01 -0.14
CA PHE A 226 -22.82 15.91 0.23
C PHE A 226 -22.58 15.45 1.66
N ASN A 227 -21.33 15.20 2.06
CA ASN A 227 -20.99 14.82 3.43
C ASN A 227 -21.43 15.88 4.46
N THR A 228 -21.26 17.16 4.13
CA THR A 228 -21.65 18.27 4.99
C THR A 228 -23.17 18.36 5.11
N PHE A 229 -23.92 18.21 4.00
CA PHE A 229 -25.38 18.12 4.03
C PHE A 229 -25.87 16.94 4.89
N VAL A 230 -25.29 15.75 4.70
CA VAL A 230 -25.64 14.56 5.50
C VAL A 230 -25.38 14.82 6.99
N TYR A 231 -24.31 15.54 7.33
CA TYR A 231 -24.03 15.91 8.71
C TYR A 231 -25.09 16.86 9.29
N LEU A 232 -25.36 17.97 8.58
CA LEU A 232 -26.27 19.02 9.04
C LEU A 232 -27.71 18.49 9.21
N GLU A 233 -28.14 17.60 8.32
CA GLU A 233 -29.45 16.95 8.37
C GLU A 233 -29.51 15.76 9.36
N ASN A 234 -28.50 15.60 10.22
CA ASN A 234 -28.37 14.46 11.17
C ASN A 234 -28.40 13.08 10.50
N GLY A 235 -28.09 12.99 9.20
CA GLY A 235 -28.14 11.78 8.39
C GLY A 235 -27.07 10.75 8.74
N TYR A 236 -25.99 11.11 9.44
CA TYR A 236 -24.96 10.13 9.83
C TYR A 236 -25.48 8.99 10.71
N LYS A 237 -26.56 9.20 11.48
CA LYS A 237 -27.17 8.10 12.23
C LYS A 237 -27.65 6.98 11.30
N GLU A 238 -28.17 7.33 10.12
CA GLU A 238 -28.60 6.35 9.12
C GLU A 238 -27.41 5.63 8.49
N PHE A 239 -26.33 6.36 8.17
CA PHE A 239 -25.10 5.74 7.68
C PHE A 239 -24.49 4.80 8.72
N ASP A 240 -24.51 5.15 10.01
CA ASP A 240 -23.99 4.32 11.10
C ASP A 240 -24.82 3.03 11.27
N LEU A 241 -26.15 3.14 11.17
CA LEU A 241 -27.04 1.98 11.16
C LEU A 241 -26.77 1.08 9.96
N LEU A 242 -26.59 1.68 8.77
CA LEU A 242 -26.26 0.95 7.56
C LEU A 242 -24.90 0.25 7.66
N VAL A 243 -23.88 0.90 8.21
CA VAL A 243 -22.57 0.28 8.46
C VAL A 243 -22.71 -0.93 9.39
N LYS A 244 -23.50 -0.83 10.47
CA LYS A 244 -23.77 -1.97 11.36
C LYS A 244 -24.45 -3.11 10.60
N GLN A 245 -25.41 -2.82 9.74
CA GLN A 245 -26.06 -3.83 8.89
C GLN A 245 -25.08 -4.47 7.90
N ILE A 246 -24.20 -3.68 7.27
CA ILE A 246 -23.15 -4.21 6.40
C ILE A 246 -22.26 -5.16 7.19
N LEU A 247 -21.77 -4.76 8.36
CA LEU A 247 -20.91 -5.59 9.20
C LEU A 247 -21.60 -6.88 9.68
N GLN A 248 -22.88 -6.82 10.03
CA GLN A 248 -23.69 -7.98 10.45
C GLN A 248 -23.98 -8.96 9.31
N ASN A 249 -24.17 -8.45 8.09
CA ASN A 249 -24.48 -9.25 6.91
C ASN A 249 -23.22 -9.70 6.14
N SER A 250 -22.05 -9.19 6.51
CA SER A 250 -20.79 -9.54 5.87
C SER A 250 -20.33 -10.92 6.33
N THR A 251 -19.89 -11.72 5.37
CA THR A 251 -19.15 -12.95 5.63
C THR A 251 -17.64 -12.65 5.59
N THR A 252 -16.82 -13.61 5.98
CA THR A 252 -15.35 -13.48 5.94
C THR A 252 -14.84 -13.06 4.56
N ASP A 253 -15.50 -13.52 3.49
CA ASP A 253 -15.04 -13.32 2.10
C ASP A 253 -15.89 -12.34 1.29
N ARG A 254 -17.08 -11.93 1.78
CA ARG A 254 -18.00 -11.06 1.03
C ARG A 254 -18.65 -10.03 1.92
N MET A 255 -18.52 -8.77 1.50
CA MET A 255 -19.20 -7.62 2.09
C MET A 255 -20.45 -7.30 1.27
N SER A 256 -21.64 -7.49 1.86
CA SER A 256 -22.87 -7.12 1.16
C SER A 256 -23.15 -5.64 1.27
N LEU A 257 -23.34 -5.00 0.11
CA LEU A 257 -23.66 -3.57 -0.01
C LEU A 257 -25.09 -3.33 -0.46
N LEU A 258 -25.92 -4.39 -0.45
CA LEU A 258 -27.33 -4.29 -0.74
C LEU A 258 -28.04 -3.18 0.09
N PRO A 259 -27.71 -2.96 1.38
CA PRO A 259 -28.29 -1.86 2.16
C PRO A 259 -28.09 -0.46 1.53
N LEU A 260 -27.02 -0.23 0.76
CA LEU A 260 -26.76 1.07 0.12
C LEU A 260 -27.87 1.50 -0.85
N LYS A 261 -28.62 0.54 -1.42
CA LYS A 261 -29.76 0.85 -2.30
C LYS A 261 -30.83 1.69 -1.60
N ILE A 262 -30.95 1.58 -0.28
CA ILE A 262 -31.90 2.37 0.52
C ILE A 262 -31.49 3.85 0.50
N LEU A 263 -30.23 4.15 0.85
CA LEU A 263 -29.70 5.52 0.82
C LEU A 263 -29.70 6.09 -0.58
N LEU A 264 -29.35 5.30 -1.60
CA LEU A 264 -29.36 5.77 -2.98
C LEU A 264 -30.77 6.20 -3.44
N ARG A 265 -31.81 5.46 -3.06
CA ARG A 265 -33.21 5.86 -3.36
C ARG A 265 -33.59 7.13 -2.62
N LYS A 266 -33.24 7.24 -1.33
CA LYS A 266 -33.51 8.41 -0.51
C LYS A 266 -32.86 9.66 -1.11
N TYR A 267 -31.54 9.67 -1.28
CA TYR A 267 -30.83 10.86 -1.76
C TYR A 267 -31.11 11.17 -3.23
N LYS A 268 -31.49 10.19 -4.04
CA LYS A 268 -32.05 10.45 -5.38
C LYS A 268 -33.34 11.29 -5.31
N GLN A 269 -34.21 11.00 -4.35
CA GLN A 269 -35.46 11.74 -4.16
C GLN A 269 -35.20 13.13 -3.58
N VAL A 270 -34.33 13.22 -2.56
CA VAL A 270 -33.93 14.49 -1.94
C VAL A 270 -33.37 15.44 -2.98
N PHE A 271 -32.37 15.04 -3.77
CA PHE A 271 -31.76 15.93 -4.77
C PHE A 271 -32.46 15.94 -6.13
N HIS A 272 -33.69 15.40 -6.22
CA HIS A 272 -34.49 15.37 -7.45
C HIS A 272 -33.75 14.86 -8.71
N ILE A 273 -32.86 13.87 -8.55
CA ILE A 273 -31.92 13.44 -9.58
C ILE A 273 -32.61 12.67 -10.72
N LYS A 274 -32.57 13.25 -11.92
CA LYS A 274 -33.14 12.66 -13.14
C LYS A 274 -32.09 11.97 -14.00
N HIS A 275 -30.96 12.61 -14.26
CA HIS A 275 -29.93 12.10 -15.18
C HIS A 275 -29.15 10.91 -14.60
N SER A 276 -28.67 10.03 -15.46
CA SER A 276 -27.91 8.84 -15.07
C SER A 276 -26.52 9.18 -14.52
N VAL A 277 -25.88 10.23 -15.04
CA VAL A 277 -24.54 10.65 -14.61
C VAL A 277 -24.58 11.35 -13.25
N ASP A 278 -25.53 12.25 -13.01
CA ASP A 278 -25.77 12.82 -11.68
C ASP A 278 -26.02 11.73 -10.62
N ARG A 279 -26.77 10.68 -10.99
CA ARG A 279 -27.01 9.52 -10.13
C ARG A 279 -25.71 8.77 -9.81
N MET A 280 -24.76 8.77 -10.73
CA MET A 280 -23.44 8.19 -10.53
C MET A 280 -22.63 9.01 -9.52
N VAL A 281 -22.64 10.35 -9.62
CA VAL A 281 -22.00 11.25 -8.65
C VAL A 281 -22.53 10.97 -7.25
N VAL A 282 -23.86 11.01 -7.06
CA VAL A 282 -24.52 10.74 -5.77
C VAL A 282 -24.19 9.35 -5.25
N ARG A 283 -24.15 8.34 -6.13
CA ARG A 283 -23.80 6.98 -5.76
C ARG A 283 -22.38 6.90 -5.22
N PHE A 284 -21.40 7.53 -5.86
CA PHE A 284 -20.02 7.54 -5.37
C PHE A 284 -19.88 8.29 -4.05
N SER A 285 -20.55 9.43 -3.89
CA SER A 285 -20.56 10.17 -2.63
C SER A 285 -21.11 9.32 -1.48
N ILE A 286 -22.25 8.66 -1.68
CA ILE A 286 -22.81 7.73 -0.69
C ILE A 286 -21.81 6.62 -0.34
N ILE A 287 -21.18 5.98 -1.32
CA ILE A 287 -20.23 4.89 -1.08
C ILE A 287 -19.04 5.41 -0.25
N ARG A 288 -18.44 6.54 -0.64
CA ARG A 288 -17.31 7.15 0.08
C ARG A 288 -17.69 7.54 1.51
N THR A 289 -18.87 8.12 1.71
CA THR A 289 -19.39 8.42 3.04
C THR A 289 -19.54 7.15 3.87
N THR A 290 -20.13 6.09 3.30
CA THR A 290 -20.29 4.80 4.00
C THR A 290 -18.94 4.21 4.40
N PHE A 291 -17.95 4.17 3.52
CA PHE A 291 -16.63 3.61 3.88
C PHE A 291 -15.87 4.49 4.87
N SER A 292 -16.06 5.81 4.82
CA SER A 292 -15.54 6.72 5.85
C SER A 292 -16.17 6.41 7.21
N ARG A 293 -17.50 6.21 7.26
CA ARG A 293 -18.20 5.80 8.50
C ARG A 293 -17.80 4.40 8.97
N LEU A 294 -17.63 3.45 8.05
CA LEU A 294 -17.14 2.10 8.35
C LEU A 294 -15.76 2.15 9.02
N TYR A 295 -14.84 2.93 8.46
CA TYR A 295 -13.51 3.10 9.03
C TYR A 295 -13.55 3.74 10.43
N LEU A 296 -14.44 4.71 10.66
CA LEU A 296 -14.61 5.35 11.96
C LEU A 296 -15.20 4.41 13.02
N LEU A 297 -16.20 3.60 12.65
CA LEU A 297 -16.89 2.70 13.56
C LEU A 297 -16.16 1.38 13.77
N SER A 298 -15.32 0.98 12.82
CA SER A 298 -14.51 -0.23 12.87
C SER A 298 -13.14 0.00 12.21
N PRO A 299 -12.22 0.72 12.89
CA PRO A 299 -10.89 1.03 12.35
C PRO A 299 -10.08 -0.21 11.96
N ASN A 300 -10.35 -1.31 12.66
CA ASN A 300 -9.69 -2.59 12.42
C ASN A 300 -10.26 -3.35 11.22
N TYR A 301 -11.30 -2.89 10.54
CA TYR A 301 -11.83 -3.57 9.35
C TYR A 301 -10.75 -3.78 8.28
N LEU A 302 -9.89 -2.79 8.05
CA LEU A 302 -8.75 -2.89 7.13
C LEU A 302 -7.50 -3.51 7.76
N LYS A 303 -7.46 -3.73 9.08
CA LYS A 303 -6.33 -4.39 9.78
C LYS A 303 -6.59 -5.90 9.95
N ASN A 304 -7.84 -6.30 10.20
CA ASN A 304 -8.22 -7.65 10.65
C ASN A 304 -8.67 -8.60 9.54
N SER A 305 -8.79 -8.14 8.28
CA SER A 305 -9.11 -9.04 7.14
C SER A 305 -8.04 -10.11 6.88
N LEU A 306 -6.93 -10.09 7.63
CA LEU A 306 -5.85 -11.07 7.62
C LEU A 306 -6.02 -12.19 8.65
N GLN A 307 -6.63 -11.94 9.80
CA GLN A 307 -6.55 -12.87 10.94
C GLN A 307 -7.65 -13.94 10.98
N SER A 308 -8.75 -13.75 10.23
CA SER A 308 -9.90 -14.65 10.30
C SER A 308 -9.75 -15.95 9.48
N ARG A 309 -8.71 -16.08 8.63
CA ARG A 309 -8.51 -17.29 7.80
C ARG A 309 -7.73 -18.40 8.49
N THR A 310 -6.89 -18.10 9.49
CA THR A 310 -6.01 -19.11 10.11
C THR A 310 -6.67 -19.87 11.26
N ASN A 311 -7.75 -19.35 11.86
CA ASN A 311 -8.35 -19.95 13.06
C ASN A 311 -9.62 -20.81 12.83
N SER A 312 -10.10 -20.98 11.59
CA SER A 312 -11.34 -21.73 11.33
C SER A 312 -11.17 -23.23 11.03
N ASN A 313 -9.97 -23.80 11.15
CA ASN A 313 -9.75 -25.25 11.00
C ASN A 313 -9.90 -26.05 12.31
N SER A 314 -10.61 -25.52 13.31
CA SER A 314 -11.13 -26.38 14.38
C SER A 314 -12.38 -27.11 13.87
N PRO A 315 -12.49 -28.44 14.00
CA PRO A 315 -13.63 -29.18 13.52
C PRO A 315 -14.86 -28.76 14.34
N SER A 316 -15.69 -27.88 13.77
CA SER A 316 -16.98 -27.54 14.35
C SER A 316 -17.84 -28.80 14.31
N THR A 317 -18.07 -29.41 15.47
CA THR A 317 -19.09 -30.43 15.64
C THR A 317 -20.43 -29.91 15.11
N PRO A 318 -21.18 -30.72 14.34
CA PRO A 318 -22.42 -30.26 13.73
C PRO A 318 -23.43 -29.91 14.82
N LYS A 319 -23.71 -28.61 14.98
CA LYS A 319 -24.83 -28.15 15.82
C LYS A 319 -26.14 -28.66 15.19
N LYS A 320 -26.81 -29.58 15.90
CA LYS A 320 -28.17 -30.05 15.59
C LYS A 320 -29.09 -28.84 15.43
N ILE A 321 -29.64 -28.69 14.23
CA ILE A 321 -30.71 -27.75 13.90
C ILE A 321 -31.97 -28.19 14.68
N PRO A 322 -32.61 -27.30 15.47
CA PRO A 322 -33.89 -27.63 16.08
C PRO A 322 -34.97 -27.69 14.99
N LYS A 323 -35.67 -28.82 14.92
CA LYS A 323 -36.85 -29.01 14.06
C LYS A 323 -37.93 -28.00 14.45
N THR A 324 -38.26 -27.07 13.56
CA THR A 324 -39.42 -26.19 13.68
C THR A 324 -40.66 -26.88 13.11
N ASN A 325 -41.77 -26.76 13.84
CA ASN A 325 -43.09 -27.29 13.48
C ASN A 325 -43.68 -26.57 12.25
N PRO A 326 -44.57 -27.22 11.46
CA PRO A 326 -45.15 -26.62 10.27
C PRO A 326 -46.20 -25.57 10.64
N ILE A 327 -46.00 -24.33 10.16
CA ILE A 327 -46.97 -23.25 10.24
C ILE A 327 -48.03 -23.47 9.13
N LYS A 328 -49.29 -23.54 9.55
CA LYS A 328 -50.48 -23.59 8.68
C LYS A 328 -50.55 -22.33 7.80
N LYS A 329 -50.67 -22.52 6.49
CA LYS A 329 -51.01 -21.47 5.51
C LYS A 329 -52.49 -21.10 5.64
N ASN A 330 -52.78 -19.86 5.99
CA ASN A 330 -54.06 -19.22 5.70
C ASN A 330 -53.81 -18.11 4.68
N ASN A 331 -54.36 -18.28 3.47
CA ASN A 331 -54.45 -17.23 2.46
C ASN A 331 -55.58 -16.25 2.84
N PRO A 332 -55.45 -14.96 2.49
CA PRO A 332 -56.60 -14.18 2.09
C PRO A 332 -56.53 -13.82 0.60
N ILE A 333 -57.68 -14.06 -0.02
CA ILE A 333 -58.06 -13.76 -1.40
C ILE A 333 -58.05 -12.25 -1.59
N ILE A 334 -57.24 -11.72 -2.51
CA ILE A 334 -57.35 -10.34 -3.00
C ILE A 334 -58.19 -10.38 -4.28
N ARG A 335 -59.41 -9.85 -4.19
CA ARG A 335 -60.28 -9.55 -5.33
C ARG A 335 -59.73 -8.33 -6.06
N ALA A 336 -59.58 -8.46 -7.38
CA ALA A 336 -59.36 -7.36 -8.30
C ALA A 336 -60.65 -6.54 -8.44
N THR A 337 -60.56 -5.22 -8.29
CA THR A 337 -61.58 -4.26 -8.72
C THR A 337 -61.01 -3.37 -9.80
N THR A 338 -61.69 -3.42 -10.94
CA THR A 338 -61.60 -2.59 -12.13
C THR A 338 -61.80 -1.10 -11.81
N VAL A 339 -60.98 -0.23 -12.40
CA VAL A 339 -61.18 1.22 -12.45
C VAL A 339 -61.62 1.62 -13.86
N PRO A 340 -62.70 2.40 -14.04
CA PRO A 340 -63.00 3.04 -15.30
C PRO A 340 -62.46 4.48 -15.39
N ASN A 341 -62.05 4.85 -16.61
CA ASN A 341 -61.76 6.21 -17.04
C ASN A 341 -62.98 7.13 -16.92
N THR A 342 -62.79 8.39 -16.51
CA THR A 342 -63.24 9.60 -17.26
C THR A 342 -62.77 10.91 -16.58
N PHE A 343 -62.24 11.80 -17.43
CA PHE A 343 -62.15 13.28 -17.41
C PHE A 343 -62.69 14.09 -16.21
N ASN A 344 -61.88 15.02 -15.68
CA ASN A 344 -62.00 16.47 -15.94
C ASN A 344 -61.02 17.31 -15.08
N THR A 345 -60.32 18.22 -15.74
CA THR A 345 -59.63 19.38 -15.14
C THR A 345 -60.61 20.35 -14.48
N PRO A 346 -60.19 21.03 -13.41
CA PRO A 346 -60.32 22.48 -13.43
C PRO A 346 -59.07 23.23 -12.93
N LYS A 347 -58.86 24.39 -13.57
CA LYS A 347 -58.04 25.50 -13.10
C LYS A 347 -58.50 25.95 -11.71
N SER A 348 -57.57 26.16 -10.79
CA SER A 348 -57.75 27.15 -9.72
C SER A 348 -56.41 27.75 -9.30
N GLU A 349 -56.42 29.08 -9.28
CA GLU A 349 -55.41 29.97 -8.75
C GLU A 349 -55.18 29.70 -7.26
N LEU A 350 -53.93 29.69 -6.82
CA LEU A 350 -53.61 29.67 -5.40
C LEU A 350 -52.57 30.75 -5.08
N LYS A 351 -53.10 31.78 -4.41
CA LYS A 351 -52.38 32.86 -3.73
C LYS A 351 -51.35 32.28 -2.75
N ILE A 352 -50.09 32.64 -2.92
CA ILE A 352 -49.03 32.38 -1.94
C ILE A 352 -49.19 33.42 -0.82
N LYS A 353 -49.64 32.97 0.35
CA LYS A 353 -49.49 33.71 1.61
C LYS A 353 -48.20 33.24 2.27
N HIS A 354 -47.26 34.17 2.49
CA HIS A 354 -46.13 33.97 3.39
C HIS A 354 -46.64 33.78 4.82
N THR A 355 -46.28 32.67 5.44
CA THR A 355 -46.36 32.49 6.90
C THR A 355 -44.97 32.20 7.44
N THR A 356 -44.46 33.17 8.18
CA THR A 356 -43.32 33.10 9.10
C THR A 356 -43.53 31.97 10.11
N LYS A 357 -42.55 31.06 10.23
CA LYS A 357 -42.57 30.00 11.25
C LYS A 357 -41.52 30.29 12.31
N HIS A 358 -42.00 30.53 13.53
CA HIS A 358 -41.23 30.66 14.76
C HIS A 358 -40.39 29.41 15.04
N GLN A 359 -39.11 29.63 15.39
CA GLN A 359 -38.26 28.65 16.05
C GLN A 359 -38.81 28.32 17.44
N ARG A 360 -39.03 27.03 17.71
CA ARG A 360 -39.23 26.49 19.07
C ARG A 360 -37.98 25.71 19.44
N ASN A 361 -37.23 26.24 20.42
CA ASN A 361 -36.20 25.52 21.13
C ASN A 361 -36.86 24.53 22.10
N SER A 362 -36.68 23.24 21.89
CA SER A 362 -36.92 22.21 22.92
C SER A 362 -35.60 21.58 23.30
N LYS A 363 -35.12 21.97 24.49
CA LYS A 363 -33.99 21.39 25.20
C LYS A 363 -34.43 20.00 25.71
N ILE A 364 -33.82 18.94 25.21
CA ILE A 364 -33.99 17.57 25.73
C ILE A 364 -32.71 17.22 26.48
N GLU A 365 -32.80 17.14 27.81
CA GLU A 365 -31.77 16.58 28.68
C GLU A 365 -31.87 15.06 28.66
N TYR A 366 -30.77 14.39 28.34
CA TYR A 366 -30.62 12.94 28.52
C TYR A 366 -29.72 12.70 29.74
N GLN A 367 -30.28 12.10 30.79
CA GLN A 367 -29.51 11.41 31.83
C GLN A 367 -29.14 10.02 31.32
N THR A 368 -27.88 9.61 31.51
CA THR A 368 -27.42 8.24 31.22
C THR A 368 -26.72 7.71 32.46
N GLU A 369 -27.27 6.63 33.01
CA GLU A 369 -26.75 5.89 34.16
C GLU A 369 -25.42 5.21 33.81
N MET A 370 -24.44 5.34 34.71
CA MET A 370 -23.13 4.70 34.65
C MET A 370 -23.17 3.41 35.47
N ASN A 371 -22.97 2.26 34.82
CA ASN A 371 -22.61 1.01 35.51
C ASN A 371 -21.08 0.85 35.47
N ASN A 372 -20.45 0.97 36.64
CA ASN A 372 -19.05 0.64 36.88
C ASN A 372 -18.92 -0.88 37.04
N ILE A 373 -18.11 -1.52 36.20
CA ILE A 373 -17.64 -2.90 36.40
C ILE A 373 -16.14 -2.82 36.75
N SER A 374 -15.83 -3.13 38.01
CA SER A 374 -14.46 -3.32 38.50
C SER A 374 -13.92 -4.67 38.00
N LEU A 375 -12.76 -4.67 37.35
CA LEU A 375 -11.99 -5.86 36.99
C LEU A 375 -10.86 -6.04 38.01
N THR A 376 -10.94 -7.11 38.78
CA THR A 376 -9.89 -7.63 39.65
C THR A 376 -8.89 -8.47 38.84
N THR A 377 -7.61 -8.17 38.99
CA THR A 377 -6.48 -9.01 38.54
C THR A 377 -6.18 -10.10 39.59
N PRO A 378 -5.82 -11.33 39.20
CA PRO A 378 -5.11 -12.23 40.07
C PRO A 378 -3.63 -12.35 39.69
N GLU A 379 -2.84 -12.43 40.75
CA GLU A 379 -1.39 -12.51 40.82
C GLU A 379 -0.80 -13.84 40.34
N THR A 380 0.50 -13.74 40.11
CA THR A 380 1.56 -14.69 39.81
C THR A 380 1.66 -15.94 40.70
N ALA A 381 2.03 -17.08 40.08
CA ALA A 381 2.76 -18.15 40.76
C ALA A 381 3.68 -18.94 39.81
N ASN A 382 4.99 -18.80 40.07
CA ASN A 382 6.14 -19.71 39.90
C ASN A 382 6.07 -20.94 38.97
N LYS A 383 7.14 -21.11 38.16
CA LYS A 383 7.90 -22.38 38.08
C LYS A 383 9.30 -22.17 37.48
N THR A 384 10.29 -22.66 38.22
CA THR A 384 11.73 -22.70 37.97
C THR A 384 12.16 -24.01 37.30
N ASN A 385 13.34 -23.94 36.66
CA ASN A 385 14.28 -25.01 36.29
C ASN A 385 13.86 -26.02 35.21
N THR A 386 14.58 -26.01 34.08
CA THR A 386 15.51 -27.09 33.68
C THR A 386 16.38 -26.58 32.51
N GLN A 387 17.66 -26.28 32.78
CA GLN A 387 18.71 -26.10 31.78
C GLN A 387 19.75 -27.21 32.00
N HIS A 388 19.77 -28.21 31.12
CA HIS A 388 20.95 -28.96 30.72
C HIS A 388 20.54 -30.09 29.76
N ASN A 389 20.87 -29.92 28.47
CA ASN A 389 21.06 -30.93 27.42
C ASN A 389 20.59 -30.41 26.05
N ILE A 390 21.29 -29.42 25.50
CA ILE A 390 21.20 -29.07 24.07
C ILE A 390 22.60 -28.67 23.61
N LEU A 391 23.43 -29.65 23.24
CA LEU A 391 24.62 -29.35 22.42
C LEU A 391 25.05 -30.48 21.46
N ASN A 392 24.38 -31.64 21.44
CA ASN A 392 24.79 -32.77 20.56
C ASN A 392 23.72 -33.24 19.55
N GLN A 393 22.68 -32.43 19.28
CA GLN A 393 21.65 -32.75 18.27
C GLN A 393 21.62 -31.78 17.04
N SER A 394 22.56 -30.84 16.92
CA SER A 394 22.46 -29.76 15.92
C SER A 394 22.88 -30.13 14.50
N ASN A 395 23.51 -31.28 14.26
CA ASN A 395 24.15 -31.55 12.96
C ASN A 395 23.39 -32.56 12.07
N GLN A 396 22.28 -33.14 12.54
CA GLN A 396 21.36 -33.97 11.72
C GLN A 396 19.99 -33.32 11.50
N ALA A 397 19.71 -32.16 12.13
CA ALA A 397 18.43 -31.46 12.00
C ALA A 397 18.37 -30.49 10.81
N ASN A 398 19.50 -30.02 10.27
CA ASN A 398 19.49 -28.97 9.25
C ASN A 398 18.95 -29.40 7.87
N ASP A 399 19.08 -30.68 7.50
CA ASP A 399 18.55 -31.19 6.22
C ASP A 399 17.06 -31.54 6.28
N GLN A 400 16.48 -31.73 7.47
CA GLN A 400 15.02 -31.93 7.65
C GLN A 400 14.26 -30.62 7.92
N ILE A 401 14.92 -29.56 8.36
CA ILE A 401 14.28 -28.24 8.63
C ILE A 401 13.93 -27.49 7.34
N CYS A 402 14.63 -27.71 6.22
CA CYS A 402 14.29 -27.06 4.95
C CYS A 402 12.97 -27.56 4.32
N ASN A 403 12.42 -28.70 4.75
CA ASN A 403 11.22 -29.29 4.16
C ASN A 403 9.95 -29.12 5.01
N SER A 404 10.01 -28.41 6.14
CA SER A 404 8.86 -28.18 7.01
C SER A 404 8.71 -26.73 7.45
N VAL A 405 8.98 -25.78 6.56
CA VAL A 405 8.49 -24.40 6.77
C VAL A 405 6.96 -24.49 6.71
N SER A 406 6.31 -24.34 7.85
CA SER A 406 4.85 -24.45 7.93
C SER A 406 4.19 -23.41 7.02
N ASP A 407 3.09 -23.79 6.36
CA ASP A 407 2.31 -22.90 5.48
C ASP A 407 1.88 -21.58 6.15
N GLU A 408 1.88 -21.52 7.48
CA GLU A 408 1.64 -20.30 8.26
C GLU A 408 2.77 -19.26 8.12
N VAL A 409 4.03 -19.68 8.03
CA VAL A 409 5.17 -18.75 7.90
C VAL A 409 5.20 -18.11 6.51
N LEU A 410 4.86 -18.89 5.48
CA LEU A 410 4.77 -18.42 4.09
C LEU A 410 3.65 -17.39 3.88
N ASN A 411 2.62 -17.38 4.74
CA ASN A 411 1.51 -16.44 4.66
C ASN A 411 1.67 -15.21 5.57
N SER A 412 2.88 -14.94 6.04
CA SER A 412 3.16 -13.76 6.89
C SER A 412 3.40 -12.49 6.08
N ASN A 413 3.02 -11.33 6.64
CA ASN A 413 3.40 -10.02 6.08
C ASN A 413 4.92 -9.90 5.90
N ASP A 414 5.69 -10.53 6.79
CA ASP A 414 7.15 -10.46 6.79
C ASP A 414 7.74 -11.15 5.56
N HIS A 415 7.22 -12.33 5.23
CA HIS A 415 7.58 -13.05 4.00
C HIS A 415 7.22 -12.21 2.77
N PHE A 416 6.02 -11.62 2.74
CA PHE A 416 5.57 -10.76 1.64
C PHE A 416 6.55 -9.61 1.34
N PHE A 417 6.94 -8.85 2.38
CA PHE A 417 7.88 -7.74 2.21
C PHE A 417 9.30 -8.20 1.89
N GLU A 418 9.75 -9.34 2.39
CA GLU A 418 11.04 -9.92 1.99
C GLU A 418 11.07 -10.22 0.49
N VAL A 419 10.03 -10.86 -0.04
CA VAL A 419 9.95 -11.15 -1.48
C VAL A 419 9.94 -9.86 -2.28
N CYS A 420 9.17 -8.84 -1.86
CA CYS A 420 9.17 -7.53 -2.52
C CYS A 420 10.57 -6.91 -2.59
N GLU A 421 11.30 -6.98 -1.48
CA GLU A 421 12.65 -6.46 -1.38
C GLU A 421 13.62 -7.16 -2.33
N ILE A 422 13.43 -8.44 -2.62
CA ILE A 422 14.23 -9.18 -3.60
C ILE A 422 13.80 -8.81 -5.02
N LEU A 423 12.50 -8.91 -5.32
CA LEU A 423 11.95 -8.69 -6.66
C LEU A 423 12.26 -7.29 -7.21
N ARG A 424 12.24 -6.24 -6.39
CA ARG A 424 12.54 -4.88 -6.87
C ARG A 424 13.96 -4.71 -7.44
N TRP A 425 14.88 -5.63 -7.13
CA TRP A 425 16.24 -5.63 -7.67
C TRP A 425 16.38 -6.42 -8.97
N PHE A 426 15.34 -7.13 -9.39
CA PHE A 426 15.40 -7.92 -10.60
C PHE A 426 15.44 -6.98 -11.79
N SER A 427 16.19 -7.36 -12.81
CA SER A 427 16.11 -6.71 -14.09
C SER A 427 14.86 -7.21 -14.82
N PRO A 428 14.34 -6.46 -15.82
CA PRO A 428 13.28 -6.97 -16.66
C PRO A 428 13.59 -8.33 -17.30
N ASN A 429 14.85 -8.55 -17.68
CA ASN A 429 15.33 -9.80 -18.25
C ASN A 429 15.24 -10.98 -17.25
N ALA A 430 15.60 -10.75 -15.98
CA ALA A 430 15.46 -11.75 -14.91
C ALA A 430 14.00 -12.16 -14.67
N MET A 431 13.05 -11.25 -14.91
CA MET A 431 11.61 -11.55 -14.87
C MET A 431 11.05 -12.08 -16.19
N LYS A 432 11.92 -12.40 -17.16
CA LYS A 432 11.56 -12.89 -18.51
C LYS A 432 10.58 -11.96 -19.23
N ILE A 433 10.68 -10.65 -19.00
CA ILE A 433 9.88 -9.66 -19.72
C ILE A 433 10.31 -9.64 -21.17
N ASN A 434 9.34 -9.61 -22.09
CA ASN A 434 9.59 -9.60 -23.53
C ASN A 434 10.46 -8.39 -23.91
N SER A 435 11.64 -8.66 -24.49
CA SER A 435 12.63 -7.63 -24.88
C SER A 435 12.11 -6.67 -25.96
N ASN A 436 11.00 -6.99 -26.63
CA ASN A 436 10.37 -6.09 -27.58
C ASN A 436 9.60 -4.92 -26.91
N LEU A 437 9.30 -5.04 -25.62
CA LEU A 437 8.53 -4.04 -24.87
C LEU A 437 9.39 -2.89 -24.36
N LEU A 438 10.65 -3.18 -24.03
CA LEU A 438 11.59 -2.22 -23.43
C LEU A 438 12.77 -1.95 -24.36
N ASN A 439 13.47 -0.86 -24.08
CA ASN A 439 14.75 -0.59 -24.72
C ASN A 439 15.80 -1.60 -24.21
N ASP A 440 16.70 -2.06 -25.09
CA ASP A 440 17.70 -3.08 -24.73
C ASP A 440 18.58 -2.60 -23.56
N LYS A 441 18.89 -1.31 -23.50
CA LYS A 441 19.62 -0.67 -22.38
C LYS A 441 18.93 -0.80 -21.02
N MET A 442 17.62 -1.06 -20.97
CA MET A 442 16.83 -1.19 -19.74
C MET A 442 16.69 -2.64 -19.28
N MET A 443 16.95 -3.62 -20.15
CA MET A 443 16.63 -5.03 -19.90
C MET A 443 17.43 -5.62 -18.74
N ASP A 444 18.66 -5.17 -18.53
CA ASP A 444 19.56 -5.67 -17.49
C ASP A 444 19.74 -4.70 -16.31
N ILE A 445 19.08 -3.54 -16.34
CA ILE A 445 19.10 -2.59 -15.24
C ILE A 445 18.16 -3.09 -14.13
N PRO A 446 18.60 -3.13 -12.86
CA PRO A 446 17.72 -3.42 -11.72
C PRO A 446 16.49 -2.51 -11.72
N PHE A 447 15.29 -3.08 -11.54
CA PHE A 447 14.05 -2.34 -11.72
C PHE A 447 13.92 -1.12 -10.81
N VAL A 448 14.44 -1.18 -9.57
CA VAL A 448 14.54 -0.04 -8.66
C VAL A 448 15.23 1.18 -9.30
N ASN A 449 16.26 0.98 -10.11
CA ASN A 449 16.97 2.06 -10.79
C ASN A 449 16.14 2.58 -11.97
N LEU A 450 15.41 1.70 -12.69
CA LEU A 450 14.48 2.12 -13.73
C LEU A 450 13.39 3.03 -13.16
N VAL A 451 12.75 2.65 -12.06
CA VAL A 451 11.69 3.45 -11.42
C VAL A 451 12.21 4.81 -10.95
N ASN A 452 13.44 4.87 -10.43
CA ASN A 452 14.03 6.13 -9.97
C ASN A 452 14.35 7.10 -11.13
N ASN A 453 14.66 6.56 -12.31
CA ASN A 453 15.07 7.35 -13.49
C ASN A 453 13.92 7.63 -14.47
N GLU A 454 12.82 6.87 -14.42
CA GLU A 454 11.67 7.02 -15.34
C GLU A 454 10.46 7.65 -14.63
N PRO A 455 10.07 8.89 -14.97
CA PRO A 455 8.98 9.62 -14.30
C PRO A 455 7.63 8.87 -14.32
N LEU A 456 7.27 8.24 -15.44
CA LEU A 456 6.01 7.50 -15.58
C LEU A 456 5.95 6.31 -14.62
N LEU A 457 7.06 5.56 -14.45
CA LEU A 457 7.13 4.47 -13.48
C LEU A 457 7.09 5.00 -12.04
N LYS A 458 7.72 6.14 -11.78
CA LYS A 458 7.66 6.79 -10.46
C LYS A 458 6.23 7.21 -10.09
N ASP A 459 5.48 7.76 -11.04
CA ASP A 459 4.06 8.11 -10.86
C ASP A 459 3.20 6.85 -10.71
N ALA A 460 3.49 5.79 -11.47
CA ALA A 460 2.82 4.51 -11.32
C ALA A 460 3.02 3.91 -9.91
N ALA A 461 4.26 3.92 -9.40
CA ALA A 461 4.59 3.50 -8.04
C ALA A 461 3.92 4.40 -6.99
N PHE A 462 3.83 5.71 -7.26
CA PHE A 462 3.10 6.65 -6.41
C PHE A 462 1.65 6.21 -6.21
N PHE A 463 0.92 5.89 -7.29
CA PHE A 463 -0.47 5.45 -7.20
C PHE A 463 -0.65 4.14 -6.44
N ILE A 464 0.26 3.17 -6.60
CA ILE A 464 0.24 1.93 -5.80
C ILE A 464 0.44 2.26 -4.32
N SER A 465 1.50 3.01 -4.00
CA SER A 465 1.84 3.37 -2.62
C SER A 465 0.72 4.15 -1.92
N ASP A 466 -0.09 4.91 -2.67
CA ASP A 466 -1.13 5.76 -2.10
C ASP A 466 -2.38 4.99 -1.65
N THR A 467 -2.59 3.78 -2.20
CA THR A 467 -3.71 2.89 -1.84
C THR A 467 -3.82 2.66 -0.34
N GLN A 468 -2.70 2.63 0.39
CA GLN A 468 -2.65 2.43 1.84
C GLN A 468 -3.27 3.56 2.68
N PHE A 469 -3.60 4.69 2.07
CA PHE A 469 -4.21 5.85 2.72
C PHE A 469 -5.70 5.99 2.38
N LEU A 470 -6.17 5.27 1.35
CA LEU A 470 -7.55 5.26 0.89
C LEU A 470 -8.38 4.29 1.74
N THR A 471 -9.64 4.65 2.00
CA THR A 471 -10.58 3.84 2.81
C THR A 471 -11.69 3.22 1.98
N CYS A 472 -11.98 3.81 0.82
CA CYS A 472 -13.00 3.33 -0.10
C CYS A 472 -12.38 2.35 -1.11
N PRO A 473 -12.87 1.10 -1.22
CA PRO A 473 -12.37 0.13 -2.18
C PRO A 473 -12.39 0.62 -3.64
N LEU A 474 -13.37 1.44 -4.02
CA LEU A 474 -13.43 2.02 -5.36
C LEU A 474 -12.28 2.97 -5.65
N ASP A 475 -11.92 3.81 -4.67
CA ASP A 475 -10.81 4.75 -4.85
C ASP A 475 -9.48 3.99 -4.88
N ILE A 476 -9.35 2.89 -4.13
CA ILE A 476 -8.21 1.97 -4.21
C ILE A 476 -8.09 1.37 -5.60
N ILE A 477 -9.18 0.80 -6.13
CA ILE A 477 -9.22 0.19 -7.48
C ILE A 477 -8.88 1.24 -8.55
N ALA A 478 -9.43 2.46 -8.43
CA ALA A 478 -9.12 3.56 -9.33
C ALA A 478 -7.63 3.94 -9.30
N SER A 479 -7.01 3.97 -8.11
CA SER A 479 -5.57 4.22 -7.99
C SER A 479 -4.74 3.14 -8.69
N VAL A 480 -5.12 1.86 -8.54
CA VAL A 480 -4.46 0.76 -9.27
C VAL A 480 -4.65 0.90 -10.78
N TYR A 481 -5.85 1.26 -11.23
CA TYR A 481 -6.13 1.52 -12.64
C TYR A 481 -5.20 2.61 -13.21
N TYR A 482 -5.05 3.73 -12.51
CA TYR A 482 -4.14 4.80 -12.95
C TYR A 482 -2.67 4.35 -12.96
N SER A 483 -2.26 3.52 -11.99
CA SER A 483 -0.92 2.90 -12.03
C SER A 483 -0.72 2.07 -13.31
N LEU A 484 -1.68 1.22 -13.67
CA LEU A 484 -1.63 0.44 -14.92
C LEU A 484 -1.58 1.34 -16.16
N LYS A 485 -2.33 2.44 -16.17
CA LYS A 485 -2.28 3.42 -17.26
C LYS A 485 -0.91 4.10 -17.39
N MET A 486 -0.23 4.39 -16.30
CA MET A 486 1.14 4.93 -16.34
C MET A 486 2.14 3.90 -16.88
N ILE A 487 1.99 2.61 -16.53
CA ILE A 487 2.81 1.53 -17.11
C ILE A 487 2.55 1.38 -18.61
N GLU A 488 1.29 1.41 -19.04
CA GLU A 488 0.91 1.36 -20.45
C GLU A 488 1.55 2.52 -21.24
N GLN A 489 1.48 3.74 -20.71
CA GLN A 489 2.13 4.91 -21.32
C GLN A 489 3.67 4.76 -21.39
N PHE A 490 4.29 4.20 -20.35
CA PHE A 490 5.73 3.91 -20.33
C PHE A 490 6.10 2.91 -21.43
N LEU A 491 5.35 1.82 -21.57
CA LEU A 491 5.57 0.81 -22.61
C LEU A 491 5.37 1.37 -24.02
N HIS A 492 4.38 2.23 -24.23
CA HIS A 492 4.22 2.94 -25.50
C HIS A 492 5.41 3.85 -25.80
N LYS A 493 5.93 4.57 -24.79
CA LYS A 493 7.15 5.39 -24.93
C LYS A 493 8.34 4.51 -25.35
N CYS A 494 8.59 3.39 -24.69
CA CYS A 494 9.68 2.47 -25.03
C CYS A 494 9.52 1.87 -26.44
N SER A 495 8.33 1.38 -26.79
CA SER A 495 8.06 0.84 -28.12
C SER A 495 8.27 1.89 -29.22
N PHE A 496 7.89 3.15 -28.96
CA PHE A 496 8.11 4.26 -29.87
C PHE A 496 9.60 4.59 -30.03
N GLU A 497 10.33 4.71 -28.91
CA GLU A 497 11.79 4.93 -28.92
C GLU A 497 12.53 3.82 -29.67
N LYS A 498 12.11 2.56 -29.52
CA LYS A 498 12.70 1.43 -30.25
C LYS A 498 12.46 1.52 -31.76
N LYS A 499 11.27 1.97 -32.19
CA LYS A 499 10.92 2.13 -33.62
C LYS A 499 11.64 3.30 -34.29
N VAL A 500 11.82 4.41 -33.56
CA VAL A 500 12.33 5.67 -34.12
C VAL A 500 13.82 5.88 -33.83
N GLY A 501 14.36 5.18 -32.84
CA GLY A 501 15.72 5.33 -32.36
C GLY A 501 15.97 6.70 -31.74
N GLN A 502 17.18 7.22 -31.96
CA GLN A 502 17.66 8.50 -31.39
C GLN A 502 16.84 9.75 -31.77
N PHE A 503 15.95 9.65 -32.76
CA PHE A 503 15.11 10.76 -33.21
C PHE A 503 13.75 10.83 -32.52
N ALA A 504 13.48 9.98 -31.52
CA ALA A 504 12.18 9.93 -30.85
C ALA A 504 11.72 11.27 -30.26
N TRP A 505 12.68 12.12 -29.84
CA TRP A 505 12.42 13.46 -29.30
C TRP A 505 11.94 14.47 -30.36
N MET A 506 12.10 14.18 -31.66
CA MET A 506 11.66 15.06 -32.75
C MET A 506 10.17 14.91 -33.09
N PHE A 507 9.46 13.94 -32.50
CA PHE A 507 8.07 13.65 -32.82
C PHE A 507 7.12 14.06 -31.70
N ASP A 508 6.10 14.85 -32.03
CA ASP A 508 5.02 15.20 -31.10
C ASP A 508 4.34 13.95 -30.54
N ASN A 509 4.18 13.92 -29.22
CA ASN A 509 3.59 12.79 -28.50
C ASN A 509 2.13 12.49 -28.91
N ASP A 510 1.43 13.47 -29.49
CA ASP A 510 -0.02 13.39 -29.73
C ASP A 510 -0.41 12.49 -30.91
N LYS A 511 0.53 12.12 -31.80
CA LYS A 511 0.26 11.21 -32.94
C LYS A 511 0.50 9.73 -32.64
N LYS A 512 0.80 9.36 -31.38
CA LYS A 512 1.34 8.04 -31.01
C LYS A 512 0.31 6.97 -30.65
N ASN A 513 -0.98 7.18 -30.93
CA ASN A 513 -2.07 6.26 -30.53
C ASN A 513 -2.21 5.03 -31.44
N GLY A 514 -1.13 4.27 -31.63
CA GLY A 514 -1.24 2.90 -32.13
C GLY A 514 -1.91 2.05 -31.05
N THR A 515 -3.11 1.56 -31.32
CA THR A 515 -3.96 0.77 -30.40
C THR A 515 -3.45 -0.65 -30.17
N ASN A 516 -2.13 -0.87 -30.14
CA ASN A 516 -1.61 -2.18 -29.79
C ASN A 516 -1.91 -2.40 -28.31
N PHE A 517 -2.96 -3.18 -28.06
CA PHE A 517 -3.31 -3.64 -26.72
C PHE A 517 -2.11 -4.39 -26.14
N ILE A 518 -1.69 -3.98 -24.95
CA ILE A 518 -0.66 -4.67 -24.19
C ILE A 518 -1.32 -5.88 -23.53
N GLU A 519 -0.76 -7.07 -23.75
CA GLU A 519 -1.33 -8.30 -23.21
C GLU A 519 -1.07 -8.42 -21.70
N PHE A 520 -1.83 -9.29 -21.02
CA PHE A 520 -1.67 -9.51 -19.58
C PHE A 520 -0.24 -9.97 -19.24
N ASP A 521 0.29 -10.91 -20.02
CA ASP A 521 1.62 -11.50 -19.80
C ASP A 521 2.77 -10.49 -19.97
N ASP A 522 2.53 -9.41 -20.72
CA ASP A 522 3.50 -8.33 -20.91
C ASP A 522 3.49 -7.34 -19.73
N ILE A 523 2.31 -6.97 -19.24
CA ILE A 523 2.15 -5.91 -18.21
C ILE A 523 2.22 -6.44 -16.78
N PHE A 524 1.82 -7.69 -16.53
CA PHE A 524 1.74 -8.25 -15.18
C PHE A 524 3.11 -8.38 -14.49
N PRO A 525 4.17 -8.91 -15.14
CA PRO A 525 5.49 -8.97 -14.52
C PRO A 525 6.04 -7.58 -14.15
N LEU A 526 5.83 -6.60 -15.04
CA LEU A 526 6.22 -5.21 -14.79
C LEU A 526 5.49 -4.59 -13.61
N PHE A 527 4.18 -4.83 -13.51
CA PHE A 527 3.41 -4.38 -12.36
C PHE A 527 3.84 -5.06 -11.06
N CYS A 528 4.18 -6.36 -11.08
CA CYS A 528 4.71 -7.05 -9.90
C CYS A 528 6.03 -6.44 -9.43
N LEU A 529 6.96 -6.14 -10.36
CA LEU A 529 8.20 -5.43 -10.04
C LEU A 529 7.94 -4.03 -9.47
N LEU A 530 7.01 -3.29 -10.06
CA LEU A 530 6.63 -1.96 -9.60
C LEU A 530 5.93 -1.99 -8.22
N PHE A 531 5.08 -2.98 -8.01
CA PHE A 531 4.41 -3.24 -6.73
C PHE A 531 5.46 -3.54 -5.65
N ALA A 532 6.43 -4.38 -5.96
CA ALA A 532 7.53 -4.75 -5.08
C ALA A 532 8.46 -3.56 -4.76
N TYR A 533 8.58 -2.58 -5.65
CA TYR A 533 9.35 -1.36 -5.41
C TYR A 533 8.74 -0.49 -4.29
N SER A 534 7.42 -0.31 -4.27
CA SER A 534 6.73 0.49 -3.24
C SER A 534 5.44 -0.17 -2.75
N PRO A 535 5.53 -1.33 -2.07
CA PRO A 535 4.36 -2.08 -1.66
C PRO A 535 3.58 -1.35 -0.56
N PRO A 536 2.25 -1.32 -0.61
CA PRO A 536 1.43 -0.82 0.48
C PRO A 536 1.73 -1.58 1.79
N THR A 537 1.90 -0.87 2.91
CA THR A 537 2.21 -1.49 4.22
C THR A 537 1.17 -2.52 4.67
N ASN A 538 -0.07 -2.40 4.18
CA ASN A 538 -1.18 -3.30 4.44
C ASN A 538 -1.69 -3.97 3.15
N ALA A 539 -0.80 -4.26 2.19
CA ALA A 539 -1.13 -4.84 0.88
C ALA A 539 -2.05 -6.07 0.97
N LEU A 540 -1.72 -7.05 1.84
CA LEU A 540 -2.52 -8.26 2.00
C LEU A 540 -3.97 -7.94 2.42
N ALA A 541 -4.13 -7.02 3.38
CA ALA A 541 -5.44 -6.64 3.89
C ALA A 541 -6.25 -5.84 2.86
N ILE A 542 -5.59 -4.97 2.09
CA ILE A 542 -6.20 -4.24 0.97
C ILE A 542 -6.67 -5.24 -0.09
N GLY A 543 -5.83 -6.22 -0.46
CA GLY A 543 -6.16 -7.24 -1.44
C GLY A 543 -7.42 -8.01 -1.06
N ASN A 544 -7.54 -8.43 0.20
CA ASN A 544 -8.76 -9.08 0.69
C ASN A 544 -9.97 -8.14 0.71
N ALA A 545 -9.78 -6.87 1.12
CA ALA A 545 -10.86 -5.89 1.22
C ALA A 545 -11.43 -5.48 -0.16
N VAL A 546 -10.60 -5.36 -1.19
CA VAL A 546 -11.09 -5.04 -2.55
C VAL A 546 -11.80 -6.25 -3.18
N MET A 547 -11.41 -7.47 -2.83
CA MET A 547 -12.08 -8.68 -3.30
C MET A 547 -13.40 -8.96 -2.60
N SER A 548 -13.54 -8.59 -1.33
CA SER A 548 -14.82 -8.74 -0.60
C SER A 548 -15.92 -7.81 -1.13
N PHE A 549 -15.54 -6.79 -1.90
CA PHE A 549 -16.40 -5.79 -2.52
C PHE A 549 -17.00 -6.29 -3.85
N CYS A 550 -17.99 -7.20 -3.80
CA CYS A 550 -18.57 -7.84 -4.99
C CYS A 550 -19.91 -7.27 -5.47
N ASP A 551 -20.66 -6.58 -4.61
CA ASP A 551 -22.05 -6.15 -4.92
C ASP A 551 -22.14 -4.89 -5.80
N ILE A 552 -21.01 -4.25 -6.10
CA ILE A 552 -20.95 -3.07 -6.97
C ILE A 552 -20.54 -3.52 -8.36
N LYS A 553 -21.42 -3.31 -9.34
CA LYS A 553 -21.06 -3.45 -10.75
C LYS A 553 -19.94 -2.45 -11.09
N LEU A 554 -18.76 -2.98 -11.38
CA LEU A 554 -17.59 -2.24 -11.88
C LEU A 554 -17.59 -2.25 -13.42
N SER A 555 -16.88 -1.29 -14.02
CA SER A 555 -16.48 -1.39 -15.43
C SER A 555 -15.46 -2.52 -15.61
N HIS A 556 -15.32 -3.03 -16.83
CA HIS A 556 -14.35 -4.10 -17.11
C HIS A 556 -12.93 -3.69 -16.74
N SER A 557 -12.54 -2.44 -17.01
CA SER A 557 -11.22 -1.91 -16.66
C SER A 557 -10.97 -1.90 -15.14
N PHE A 558 -11.96 -1.51 -14.34
CA PHE A 558 -11.84 -1.51 -12.88
C PHE A 558 -11.86 -2.92 -12.30
N ASP A 559 -12.68 -3.82 -12.88
CA ASP A 559 -12.67 -5.22 -12.47
C ASP A 559 -11.31 -5.88 -12.75
N TYR A 560 -10.75 -5.58 -13.92
CA TYR A 560 -9.40 -5.99 -14.29
C TYR A 560 -8.36 -5.43 -13.30
N SER A 561 -8.37 -4.13 -12.99
CA SER A 561 -7.45 -3.53 -12.01
C SER A 561 -7.58 -4.15 -10.60
N ARG A 562 -8.80 -4.47 -10.18
CA ARG A 562 -9.07 -5.18 -8.92
C ARG A 562 -8.40 -6.55 -8.89
N LEU A 563 -8.59 -7.35 -9.95
CA LEU A 563 -7.98 -8.66 -10.08
C LEU A 563 -6.45 -8.55 -10.17
N PHE A 564 -5.94 -7.56 -10.89
CA PHE A 564 -4.52 -7.29 -11.04
C PHE A 564 -3.82 -7.08 -9.69
N PHE A 565 -4.39 -6.24 -8.83
CA PHE A 565 -3.86 -6.00 -7.49
C PHE A 565 -3.83 -7.28 -6.67
N LYS A 566 -4.93 -8.04 -6.67
CA LYS A 566 -5.02 -9.28 -5.90
C LYS A 566 -4.04 -10.34 -6.42
N SER A 567 -3.93 -10.51 -7.73
CA SER A 567 -3.00 -11.44 -8.36
C SER A 567 -1.55 -11.08 -8.07
N ALA A 568 -1.17 -9.80 -8.08
CA ALA A 568 0.17 -9.38 -7.71
C ALA A 568 0.48 -9.69 -6.24
N VAL A 569 -0.49 -9.44 -5.35
CA VAL A 569 -0.36 -9.80 -3.93
C VAL A 569 -0.15 -11.31 -3.75
N ASP A 570 -0.96 -12.14 -4.42
CA ASP A 570 -0.88 -13.60 -4.31
C ASP A 570 0.39 -14.17 -4.96
N PHE A 571 0.82 -13.60 -6.09
CA PHE A 571 2.07 -13.95 -6.75
C PHE A 571 3.27 -13.71 -5.83
N ILE A 572 3.38 -12.52 -5.25
CA ILE A 572 4.48 -12.17 -4.34
C ILE A 572 4.43 -13.06 -3.09
N LEU A 573 3.25 -13.30 -2.51
CA LEU A 573 3.11 -14.12 -1.31
C LEU A 573 3.52 -15.60 -1.57
N SER A 574 3.17 -16.13 -2.74
CA SER A 574 3.49 -17.51 -3.13
C SER A 574 4.90 -17.69 -3.69
N TYR A 575 5.64 -16.61 -3.90
CA TYR A 575 6.97 -16.65 -4.50
C TYR A 575 7.96 -17.33 -3.55
N LYS A 576 8.58 -18.43 -4.02
CA LYS A 576 9.57 -19.19 -3.23
C LYS A 576 10.96 -18.63 -3.46
N ILE A 577 11.58 -18.10 -2.41
CA ILE A 577 12.95 -17.57 -2.44
C ILE A 577 13.97 -18.62 -2.90
N ALA A 578 13.73 -19.90 -2.57
CA ALA A 578 14.61 -21.00 -2.99
C ALA A 578 14.74 -21.11 -4.52
N ASN A 579 13.71 -20.73 -5.28
CA ASN A 579 13.77 -20.73 -6.75
C ASN A 579 14.82 -19.73 -7.26
N LEU A 580 15.08 -18.66 -6.51
CA LEU A 580 16.04 -17.61 -6.88
C LEU A 580 17.47 -18.02 -6.69
N ILE A 581 17.74 -18.71 -5.57
CA ILE A 581 19.09 -19.15 -5.22
C ILE A 581 19.56 -20.18 -6.26
N ASN A 582 18.67 -21.05 -6.70
CA ASN A 582 18.99 -22.10 -7.67
C ASN A 582 19.23 -21.53 -9.09
N GLU A 583 18.45 -20.55 -9.55
CA GLU A 583 18.69 -19.93 -10.87
C GLU A 583 20.02 -19.14 -10.91
N SER A 584 20.42 -18.48 -9.81
CA SER A 584 21.69 -17.74 -9.76
C SER A 584 22.94 -18.62 -9.68
N MET A 585 22.81 -19.91 -9.36
CA MET A 585 23.96 -20.83 -9.23
C MET A 585 24.17 -21.72 -10.46
N ILE A 586 23.21 -21.75 -11.41
CA ILE A 586 23.30 -22.62 -12.59
C ILE A 586 23.88 -21.89 -13.81
N SER A 587 23.93 -20.55 -13.82
CA SER A 587 24.39 -19.79 -14.99
C SER A 587 25.91 -19.79 -15.23
N ASP A 588 26.72 -20.15 -14.24
CA ASP A 588 28.18 -19.97 -14.33
C ASP A 588 28.93 -21.26 -14.71
N ASP A 589 28.29 -22.43 -14.64
CA ASP A 589 28.93 -23.73 -14.87
C ASP A 589 28.62 -24.39 -16.25
N GLU A 590 27.64 -23.88 -17.01
CA GLU A 590 27.26 -24.49 -18.31
C GLU A 590 28.00 -23.93 -19.55
N GLU A 591 28.90 -22.96 -19.41
CA GLU A 591 29.70 -22.40 -20.54
C GLU A 591 31.20 -22.78 -20.52
N LEU A 592 31.60 -23.77 -19.73
CA LEU A 592 32.88 -24.48 -19.89
C LEU A 592 32.74 -25.70 -20.82
N SER A 593 31.99 -25.56 -21.91
CA SER A 593 32.10 -26.47 -23.05
C SER A 593 33.35 -26.11 -23.84
N ASP A 594 34.38 -26.95 -23.69
CA ASP A 594 35.63 -27.06 -24.48
C ASP A 594 35.86 -25.95 -25.54
N PRO A 595 36.69 -24.92 -25.26
CA PRO A 595 37.03 -23.88 -26.23
C PRO A 595 37.81 -24.41 -27.45
N LEU A 596 38.17 -25.69 -27.48
CA LEU A 596 38.87 -26.33 -28.61
C LEU A 596 37.96 -27.15 -29.52
N GLY A 597 36.68 -27.36 -29.17
CA GLY A 597 35.74 -28.08 -30.02
C GLY A 597 36.28 -29.42 -30.55
N LEU A 598 37.06 -30.15 -29.76
CA LEU A 598 37.60 -31.45 -30.17
C LEU A 598 36.56 -32.55 -29.91
N ASN A 599 35.38 -32.40 -30.52
CA ASN A 599 34.57 -33.55 -30.85
C ASN A 599 35.29 -34.33 -31.94
N THR A 600 36.01 -35.37 -31.54
CA THR A 600 36.56 -36.41 -32.40
C THR A 600 35.43 -37.14 -33.12
N SER A 601 34.95 -36.50 -34.19
CA SER A 601 34.25 -37.16 -35.27
C SER A 601 35.28 -37.96 -36.06
N GLN A 602 35.67 -39.14 -35.58
CA GLN A 602 36.32 -40.13 -36.42
C GLN A 602 35.24 -40.90 -37.19
N VAL A 603 34.99 -40.41 -38.39
CA VAL A 603 34.62 -41.16 -39.61
C VAL A 603 35.93 -41.12 -40.42
N THR A 604 36.62 -42.19 -40.80
CA THR A 604 36.25 -43.48 -41.38
C THR A 604 37.47 -44.41 -41.35
N GLU A 605 37.28 -45.70 -41.05
CA GLU A 605 37.46 -46.79 -42.03
C GLU A 605 36.49 -47.94 -41.73
#